data_AF-A0A0Q0IUA9-F1
#
_entry.id   AF-A0A0Q0IUA9-F1
#
_cell.length_a   1.000
_cell.length_b   1.000
_cell.length_c   1.000
_cell.angle_alpha   90.00
_cell.angle_beta   90.00
_cell.angle_gamma   90.00
#
_symmetry.space_group_name_H-M   'P 1'
#
loop_
_entity.id
_entity.type
_entity.pdbx_description
1 polymer ?
#
loop_
_entity_poly.entity_id
_entity_poly.type
_entity_poly.pdbx_seq_one_letter_code
_entity_poly.pdbx_strand_id
1 'polypeptide(L)'
;MFKKVFQYLVLGLGVYALIATLVITFYKDDPQAMIWQDREAFNKRYIAKLSIDKPENLNAVLDYLGSPDLTYAKRVEDNVWQIIFYRTQHVKSDGITTIDECTGLLFKNGQLVLWGPSAYESYQQET
;
A
#
# COMPACT_ATOMS: atom_id res chain seq x y z
N MET A 1 -6.96 32.76 41.76
CA MET A 1 -6.20 31.51 41.54
C MET A 1 -6.77 30.68 40.40
N PHE A 2 -8.08 30.35 40.42
CA PHE A 2 -8.76 29.56 39.38
C PHE A 2 -8.63 30.07 37.92
N LYS A 3 -8.75 31.39 37.67
CA LYS A 3 -8.61 31.94 36.30
C LYS A 3 -7.23 31.65 35.67
N LYS A 4 -6.15 31.71 36.46
CA LYS A 4 -4.80 31.41 35.97
C LYS A 4 -4.62 29.93 35.67
N VAL A 5 -5.15 29.06 36.54
CA VAL A 5 -5.16 27.60 36.32
C VAL A 5 -5.94 27.24 35.05
N PHE A 6 -7.13 27.82 34.85
CA PHE A 6 -7.91 27.61 33.64
C PHE A 6 -7.17 28.10 32.38
N GLN A 7 -6.52 29.26 32.45
CA GLN A 7 -5.71 29.79 31.34
C GLN A 7 -4.55 28.83 30.98
N TYR A 8 -3.84 28.26 31.96
CA TYR A 8 -2.78 27.30 31.69
C TYR A 8 -3.29 25.98 31.10
N LEU A 9 -4.49 25.53 31.48
CA LEU A 9 -5.12 24.35 30.88
C LEU A 9 -5.45 24.57 29.40
N VAL A 10 -6.04 25.72 29.05
CA VAL A 10 -6.34 26.06 27.65
C VAL A 10 -5.05 26.19 26.83
N LEU A 11 -4.02 26.80 27.41
CA LEU A 11 -2.73 26.96 26.74
C LEU A 11 -2.03 25.61 26.53
N GLY A 12 -2.08 24.73 27.53
CA GLY A 12 -1.59 23.36 27.43
C GLY A 12 -2.32 22.55 26.35
N LEU A 13 -3.65 22.64 26.29
CA LEU A 13 -4.45 21.99 25.24
C LEU A 13 -4.10 22.52 23.85
N GLY A 14 -3.91 23.84 23.72
CA GLY A 14 -3.49 24.46 22.46
C GLY A 14 -2.11 23.98 21.99
N VAL A 15 -1.13 23.92 22.90
CA VAL A 15 0.21 23.37 22.61
C VAL A 15 0.12 21.90 22.22
N TYR A 16 -0.68 21.10 22.93
CA TYR A 16 -0.89 19.70 22.59
C TYR A 16 -1.49 19.53 21.19
N ALA A 17 -2.54 20.27 20.86
CA ALA A 17 -3.19 20.22 19.55
C ALA A 17 -2.23 20.63 18.41
N LEU A 18 -1.39 21.65 18.66
CA LEU A 18 -0.36 22.08 17.71
C LEU A 18 0.67 20.97 17.49
N ILE A 19 1.21 20.38 18.56
CA ILE A 19 2.19 19.28 18.46
C ILE A 19 1.58 18.07 17.75
N ALA A 20 0.36 17.67 18.10
CA ALA A 20 -0.32 16.53 17.46
C ALA A 20 -0.51 16.76 15.95
N THR A 21 -0.90 17.97 15.56
CA THR A 21 -1.06 18.35 14.14
C THR A 21 0.29 18.32 13.41
N LEU A 22 1.37 18.79 14.04
CA LEU A 22 2.72 18.71 13.48
C LEU A 22 3.16 17.25 13.30
N VAL A 23 2.92 16.38 14.28
CA VAL A 23 3.25 14.95 14.15
C VAL A 23 2.51 14.33 12.97
N ILE A 24 1.19 14.51 12.87
CA ILE A 24 0.37 13.92 11.78
C ILE A 24 0.78 14.46 10.39
N THR A 25 1.23 15.71 10.31
CA THR A 25 1.59 16.33 9.02
C THR A 25 3.02 16.02 8.58
N PHE A 26 3.96 15.85 9.51
CA PHE A 26 5.37 15.64 9.21
C PHE A 26 5.82 14.17 9.32
N TYR A 27 5.17 13.34 10.15
CA TYR A 27 5.40 11.90 10.18
C TYR A 27 4.35 11.20 9.33
N LYS A 28 4.71 10.94 8.06
CA LYS A 28 3.90 10.09 7.19
C LYS A 28 4.14 8.63 7.55
N ASP A 29 3.06 7.86 7.71
CA ASP A 29 3.15 6.42 7.89
C ASP A 29 3.85 5.81 6.68
N ASP A 30 4.96 5.11 6.89
CA ASP A 30 5.64 4.33 5.86
C ASP A 30 5.08 2.89 5.92
N PRO A 31 4.35 2.40 4.89
CA PRO A 31 3.86 1.04 4.85
C PRO A 31 4.96 -0.03 5.00
N GLN A 32 6.21 0.30 4.65
CA GLN A 32 7.36 -0.61 4.78
C GLN A 32 7.87 -0.72 6.22
N ALA A 33 7.60 0.29 7.06
CA ALA A 33 7.96 0.27 8.48
C ALA A 33 6.90 -0.42 9.36
N MET A 34 5.76 -0.82 8.78
CA MET A 34 4.72 -1.56 9.48
C MET A 34 5.21 -2.95 9.89
N ILE A 35 4.73 -3.45 11.02
CA ILE A 35 4.93 -4.85 11.40
C ILE A 35 4.25 -5.73 10.34
N TRP A 36 4.87 -6.85 9.99
CA TRP A 36 4.46 -7.66 8.84
C TRP A 36 2.98 -8.06 8.85
N GLN A 37 2.37 -8.37 10.00
CA GLN A 37 0.94 -8.68 10.11
C GLN A 37 0.06 -7.49 9.71
N ASP A 38 0.43 -6.29 10.14
CA ASP A 38 -0.30 -5.07 9.84
C ASP A 38 -0.15 -4.70 8.37
N ARG A 39 1.05 -4.89 7.79
CA ARG A 39 1.32 -4.68 6.36
C ARG A 39 0.48 -5.62 5.49
N GLU A 40 0.39 -6.91 5.86
CA GLU A 40 -0.46 -7.89 5.14
C GLU A 40 -1.94 -7.47 5.17
N ALA A 41 -2.47 -7.13 6.34
CA ALA A 41 -3.85 -6.69 6.49
C ALA A 41 -4.11 -5.35 5.78
N PHE A 42 -3.14 -4.44 5.78
CA PHE A 42 -3.19 -3.17 5.06
C PHE A 42 -3.26 -3.38 3.55
N ASN A 43 -2.34 -4.16 2.97
CA ASN A 43 -2.32 -4.52 1.56
C ASN A 43 -3.64 -5.18 1.14
N LYS A 44 -4.09 -6.18 1.91
CA LYS A 44 -5.35 -6.90 1.64
C LYS A 44 -6.56 -5.98 1.63
N ARG A 45 -6.65 -5.02 2.56
CA ARG A 45 -7.76 -4.05 2.63
C ARG A 45 -7.75 -3.07 1.46
N TYR A 46 -6.58 -2.65 0.98
CA TYR A 46 -6.48 -1.80 -0.20
C TYR A 46 -6.91 -2.54 -1.46
N ILE A 47 -6.34 -3.74 -1.68
CA ILE A 47 -6.61 -4.55 -2.87
C ILE A 47 -8.09 -4.94 -2.96
N ALA A 48 -8.73 -5.24 -1.83
CA ALA A 48 -10.17 -5.55 -1.77
C ALA A 48 -11.08 -4.38 -2.19
N LYS A 49 -10.58 -3.15 -2.23
CA LYS A 49 -11.34 -1.96 -2.65
C LYS A 49 -11.13 -1.58 -4.12
N LEU A 50 -10.23 -2.26 -4.82
CA LEU A 50 -9.97 -2.01 -6.24
C LEU A 50 -11.22 -2.30 -7.07
N SER A 51 -11.39 -1.55 -8.15
CA SER A 51 -12.53 -1.65 -9.06
C SER A 51 -12.04 -1.64 -10.51
N ILE A 52 -12.62 -2.51 -11.33
CA ILE A 52 -12.33 -2.56 -12.77
C ILE A 52 -12.91 -1.32 -13.48
N ASP A 53 -14.05 -0.80 -13.02
CA ASP A 53 -14.70 0.37 -13.62
C ASP A 53 -13.92 1.68 -13.38
N LYS A 54 -13.04 1.68 -12.37
CA LYS A 54 -12.17 2.79 -11.99
C LYS A 54 -10.75 2.28 -11.76
N PRO A 55 -10.02 1.94 -12.84
CA PRO A 55 -8.72 1.31 -12.74
C PRO A 55 -7.69 2.26 -12.13
N GLU A 56 -7.01 1.80 -11.09
CA GLU A 56 -5.92 2.53 -10.45
C GLU A 56 -4.67 2.57 -11.33
N ASN A 57 -3.88 3.63 -11.18
CA ASN A 57 -2.58 3.75 -11.83
C ASN A 57 -1.49 3.08 -10.98
N LEU A 58 -0.48 2.50 -11.62
CA LEU A 58 0.68 1.90 -10.96
C LEU A 58 1.30 2.85 -9.93
N ASN A 59 1.53 4.11 -10.30
CA ASN A 59 2.14 5.09 -9.39
C ASN A 59 1.26 5.36 -8.17
N ALA A 60 -0.07 5.42 -8.34
CA ALA A 60 -1.00 5.59 -7.22
C ALA A 60 -0.94 4.40 -6.25
N VAL A 61 -0.82 3.19 -6.78
CA VAL A 61 -0.65 1.98 -5.96
C VAL A 61 0.69 2.01 -5.22
N LEU A 62 1.79 2.35 -5.90
CA LEU A 62 3.12 2.45 -5.30
C LEU A 62 3.20 3.55 -4.22
N ASP A 63 2.55 4.70 -4.45
CA ASP A 63 2.50 5.80 -3.49
C ASP A 63 1.72 5.43 -2.23
N TYR A 64 0.69 4.60 -2.37
CA TYR A 64 -0.19 4.21 -1.25
C TYR A 64 0.29 2.96 -0.50
N LEU A 65 0.74 1.93 -1.21
CA LEU A 65 1.20 0.65 -0.64
C LEU A 65 2.72 0.60 -0.41
N GLY A 66 3.47 1.56 -0.95
CA GLY A 66 4.93 1.53 -0.97
C GLY A 66 5.47 0.47 -1.93
N SER A 67 6.74 0.12 -1.74
CA SER A 67 7.43 -0.86 -2.59
C SER A 67 6.78 -2.25 -2.53
N PRO A 68 6.56 -2.89 -3.69
CA PRO A 68 6.07 -4.27 -3.76
C PRO A 68 7.14 -5.28 -3.34
N ASP A 69 6.71 -6.48 -2.97
CA ASP A 69 7.59 -7.58 -2.56
C ASP A 69 8.26 -8.26 -3.76
N LEU A 70 7.53 -8.40 -4.87
CA LEU A 70 8.06 -8.91 -6.15
C LEU A 70 7.54 -8.04 -7.30
N THR A 71 8.35 -7.89 -8.36
CA THR A 71 7.97 -7.12 -9.55
C THR A 71 8.53 -7.78 -10.80
N TYR A 72 7.69 -7.88 -11.82
CA TYR A 72 8.07 -8.35 -13.15
C TYR A 72 7.51 -7.40 -14.20
N ALA A 73 8.26 -7.22 -15.29
CA ALA A 73 7.85 -6.38 -16.40
C ALA A 73 8.31 -7.00 -17.71
N LYS A 74 7.49 -6.87 -18.75
CA LYS A 74 7.86 -7.19 -20.13
C LYS A 74 7.21 -6.21 -21.10
N ARG A 75 7.82 -6.09 -22.27
CA ARG A 75 7.25 -5.35 -23.40
C ARG A 75 6.86 -6.35 -24.47
N VAL A 76 5.61 -6.27 -24.91
CA VAL A 76 5.05 -7.09 -25.98
C VAL A 76 4.44 -6.13 -26.98
N GLU A 77 4.98 -6.14 -28.21
CA GLU A 77 4.68 -5.13 -29.23
C GLU A 77 4.88 -3.70 -28.68
N ASP A 78 3.83 -2.88 -28.71
CA ASP A 78 3.81 -1.51 -28.21
C ASP A 78 3.31 -1.40 -26.75
N ASN A 79 2.99 -2.51 -26.11
CA ASN A 79 2.44 -2.54 -24.75
C ASN A 79 3.49 -2.94 -23.71
N VAL A 80 3.49 -2.22 -22.60
CA VAL A 80 4.28 -2.54 -21.41
C VAL A 80 3.37 -3.23 -20.41
N TRP A 81 3.65 -4.50 -20.14
CA TRP A 81 2.98 -5.29 -19.14
C TRP A 81 3.83 -5.34 -17.87
N GLN A 82 3.24 -5.02 -16.74
CA GLN A 82 3.90 -5.05 -15.43
C GLN A 82 3.02 -5.78 -14.44
N ILE A 83 3.59 -6.67 -13.66
CA ILE A 83 2.90 -7.29 -12.53
C ILE A 83 3.71 -7.06 -11.26
N ILE A 84 3.04 -6.54 -10.24
CA ILE A 84 3.61 -6.35 -8.91
C ILE A 84 2.88 -7.23 -7.91
N PHE A 85 3.59 -7.67 -6.89
CA PHE A 85 3.05 -8.53 -5.86
C PHE A 85 3.21 -7.85 -4.50
N TYR A 86 2.12 -7.85 -3.74
CA TYR A 86 2.12 -7.47 -2.34
C TYR A 86 1.75 -8.67 -1.50
N ARG A 87 2.49 -8.90 -0.41
CA ARG A 87 2.17 -9.91 0.59
C ARG A 87 0.82 -9.60 1.23
N THR A 88 -0.09 -10.55 1.19
CA THR A 88 -1.47 -10.41 1.70
C THR A 88 -1.90 -11.53 2.63
N GLN A 89 -1.07 -12.58 2.75
CA GLN A 89 -1.32 -13.72 3.61
C GLN A 89 0.00 -14.36 4.03
N HIS A 90 -0.02 -14.96 5.21
CA HIS A 90 1.07 -15.77 5.72
C HIS A 90 0.85 -17.25 5.36
N VAL A 91 1.84 -17.88 4.72
CA VAL A 91 1.84 -19.33 4.45
C VAL A 91 2.99 -19.99 5.21
N LYS A 92 4.19 -19.39 5.23
CA LYS A 92 5.38 -19.96 5.86
C LYS A 92 6.17 -18.92 6.66
N SER A 93 6.83 -19.37 7.72
CA SER A 93 7.69 -18.57 8.60
C SER A 93 9.18 -18.79 8.34
N ASP A 94 9.60 -18.89 7.08
CA ASP A 94 11.00 -19.12 6.67
C ASP A 94 11.76 -17.82 6.36
N GLY A 95 11.09 -16.66 6.44
CA GLY A 95 11.66 -15.35 6.18
C GLY A 95 11.79 -15.01 4.69
N ILE A 96 11.27 -15.86 3.79
CA ILE A 96 11.27 -15.64 2.34
C ILE A 96 9.84 -15.33 1.91
N THR A 97 9.66 -14.28 1.11
CA THR A 97 8.34 -13.98 0.53
C THR A 97 8.21 -14.62 -0.84
N THR A 98 7.20 -15.46 -1.01
CA THR A 98 6.91 -16.18 -2.25
C THR A 98 5.57 -15.75 -2.86
N ILE A 99 5.36 -16.09 -4.14
CA ILE A 99 4.16 -15.66 -4.89
C ILE A 99 2.86 -16.18 -4.24
N ASP A 100 2.87 -17.37 -3.62
CA ASP A 100 1.73 -17.97 -2.92
C ASP A 100 1.33 -17.24 -1.62
N GLU A 101 2.18 -16.33 -1.13
CA GLU A 101 1.89 -15.43 0.00
C GLU A 101 1.36 -14.06 -0.45
N CYS A 102 1.33 -13.82 -1.76
CA CYS A 102 1.08 -12.51 -2.34
C CYS A 102 -0.19 -12.48 -3.19
N THR A 103 -0.73 -11.27 -3.34
CA THR A 103 -1.71 -10.98 -4.38
C THR A 103 -1.03 -10.19 -5.50
N GLY A 104 -1.14 -10.69 -6.73
CA GLY A 104 -0.62 -10.03 -7.93
C GLY A 104 -1.56 -8.95 -8.43
N LEU A 105 -1.01 -7.81 -8.86
CA LEU A 105 -1.71 -6.73 -9.55
C LEU A 105 -1.05 -6.55 -10.91
N LEU A 106 -1.81 -6.80 -11.97
CA LEU A 106 -1.38 -6.72 -13.36
C LEU A 106 -1.77 -5.37 -13.96
N PHE A 107 -0.79 -4.73 -14.57
CA PHE A 107 -0.88 -3.44 -15.22
C PHE A 107 -0.53 -3.57 -16.71
N LYS A 108 -1.28 -2.84 -17.53
CA LYS A 108 -0.98 -2.61 -18.95
C LYS A 108 -0.76 -1.12 -19.14
N ASN A 109 0.42 -0.73 -19.62
CA ASN A 109 0.81 0.67 -19.81
C ASN A 109 0.59 1.53 -18.54
N GLY A 110 0.85 0.95 -17.37
CA GLY A 110 0.69 1.61 -16.06
C GLY A 110 -0.74 1.67 -15.53
N GLN A 111 -1.73 1.11 -16.23
CA GLN A 111 -3.13 1.06 -15.78
C GLN A 111 -3.48 -0.35 -15.28
N LEU A 112 -4.11 -0.44 -14.10
CA LEU A 112 -4.54 -1.72 -13.52
C LEU A 112 -5.59 -2.37 -14.42
N VAL A 113 -5.37 -3.62 -14.79
CA VAL A 113 -6.29 -4.39 -15.65
C VAL A 113 -6.82 -5.65 -14.97
N LEU A 114 -6.06 -6.24 -14.04
CA LEU A 114 -6.42 -7.46 -13.36
C LEU A 114 -5.68 -7.58 -12.03
N TRP A 115 -6.26 -8.27 -11.06
CA TRP A 115 -5.58 -8.63 -9.80
C TRP A 115 -6.07 -9.98 -9.29
N GLY A 116 -5.34 -10.57 -8.34
CA GLY A 116 -5.65 -11.87 -7.76
C GLY A 116 -4.87 -13.03 -8.39
N PRO A 117 -5.30 -14.28 -8.14
CA PRO A 117 -4.56 -15.47 -8.57
C PRO A 117 -4.34 -15.55 -10.09
N SER A 118 -5.34 -15.14 -10.88
CA SER A 118 -5.26 -15.16 -12.35
C SER A 118 -4.35 -14.09 -12.94
N ALA A 119 -3.98 -13.06 -12.18
CA ALA A 119 -3.14 -11.98 -12.69
C ALA A 119 -1.78 -12.48 -13.17
N TYR A 120 -1.18 -13.43 -12.45
CA TYR A 120 0.10 -14.01 -12.84
C TYR A 120 -0.02 -14.90 -14.08
N GLU A 121 -1.08 -15.70 -14.17
CA GLU A 121 -1.34 -16.54 -15.35
C GLU A 121 -1.54 -15.69 -16.60
N SER A 122 -2.37 -14.64 -16.52
CA SER A 122 -2.55 -13.68 -17.61
C SER A 122 -1.24 -12.99 -17.98
N TYR A 123 -0.44 -12.57 -16.99
CA TYR A 123 0.88 -12.01 -17.26
C TYR A 123 1.77 -12.98 -18.05
N GLN A 124 1.77 -14.27 -17.74
CA GLN A 124 2.56 -15.25 -18.49
C GLN A 124 2.05 -15.44 -19.93
N GLN A 125 0.72 -15.44 -20.14
CA GLN A 125 0.10 -15.67 -21.44
C GLN A 125 0.30 -14.55 -22.47
N GLU A 126 0.35 -13.29 -22.02
CA GLU A 126 0.58 -12.11 -22.87
C GLU A 126 2.03 -12.12 -23.40
N THR A 127 2.36 -12.98 -24.37
CA THR A 127 3.72 -13.16 -24.93
C THR A 127 3.85 -12.47 -26.28
#